data_AF-A0A3B8HIR0-F1
#
_entry.id   AF-A0A3B8HIR0-F1
#
_cell.length_a   1.000
_cell.length_b   1.000
_cell.length_c   1.000
_cell.angle_alpha   90.00
_cell.angle_beta   90.00
_cell.angle_gamma   90.00
#
_symmetry.space_group_name_H-M   'P 1'
#
loop_
_entity.id
_entity.type
_entity.pdbx_description
1 polymer ?
#
loop_
_entity_poly.entity_id
_entity_poly.type
_entity_poly.pdbx_seq_one_letter_code
_entity_poly.pdbx_strand_id
1 'polypeptide(L)'
;DCAGMAADLYETYTVTIVAAMLLGSTIFGKSSAFFMPLLIGGVAIIASIVGTFFVKLSRTKAEKDLYIMGSLYKGLAVSGILAAVFFYIVATLLPLSAPLKGAPFVIPPLNIFWMAVLGLVLTGLTVIITEWFTGMYGPVKYVAQASVTGHGTNIIAGLAISMISTVLPVIVLAISIMIGYGLGGGFSGSPSTGLYGIAVTVVSMLSMTGMVVAIDSYGPITDNAGG
;
A
#
# COMPACT_ATOMS: atom_id res chain seq x y z
N ASP A 1 -18.57 -5.52 -7.98
CA ASP A 1 -17.26 -4.85 -7.90
C ASP A 1 -17.23 -3.82 -6.78
N CYS A 2 -17.98 -2.71 -6.83
CA CYS A 2 -17.90 -1.66 -5.78
C CYS A 2 -18.19 -2.13 -4.34
N ALA A 3 -19.35 -2.72 -4.06
CA ALA A 3 -19.73 -3.05 -2.68
C ALA A 3 -18.88 -4.17 -2.06
N GLY A 4 -18.59 -5.21 -2.85
CA GLY A 4 -17.79 -6.35 -2.41
C GLY A 4 -16.34 -5.96 -2.11
N MET A 5 -15.68 -5.23 -3.01
CA MET A 5 -14.27 -4.87 -2.79
C MET A 5 -14.11 -3.76 -1.74
N ALA A 6 -15.08 -2.85 -1.59
CA ALA A 6 -15.08 -1.92 -0.45
C ALA A 6 -15.16 -2.65 0.90
N ALA A 7 -15.96 -3.72 0.99
CA ALA A 7 -16.07 -4.54 2.21
C ALA A 7 -14.77 -5.33 2.49
N ASP A 8 -14.16 -5.92 1.46
CA ASP A 8 -12.88 -6.64 1.57
C ASP A 8 -11.75 -5.72 2.06
N LEU A 9 -11.64 -4.52 1.48
CA LEU A 9 -10.66 -3.52 1.90
C LEU A 9 -10.92 -3.00 3.32
N TYR A 10 -12.18 -2.85 3.72
CA TYR A 10 -12.54 -2.48 5.09
C TYR A 10 -12.14 -3.55 6.11
N GLU A 11 -12.42 -4.82 5.80
CA GLU A 11 -12.02 -5.95 6.65
C GLU A 11 -10.49 -5.99 6.79
N THR A 12 -9.77 -6.00 5.67
CA THR A 12 -8.31 -6.02 5.62
C THR A 12 -7.71 -4.86 6.42
N TYR A 13 -8.25 -3.64 6.27
CA TYR A 13 -7.81 -2.46 7.01
C TYR A 13 -8.03 -2.59 8.52
N THR A 14 -9.24 -3.01 8.93
CA THR A 14 -9.60 -3.13 10.35
C THR A 14 -8.81 -4.24 11.04
N VAL A 15 -8.72 -5.43 10.43
CA VAL A 15 -7.99 -6.57 10.97
C VAL A 15 -6.50 -6.25 11.12
N THR A 16 -5.89 -5.60 10.13
CA THR A 16 -4.46 -5.23 10.18
C THR A 16 -4.17 -4.23 11.30
N ILE A 17 -4.99 -3.19 11.44
CA ILE A 17 -4.81 -2.19 12.51
C ILE A 17 -4.95 -2.85 13.87
N VAL A 18 -6.03 -3.61 14.10
CA VAL A 18 -6.27 -4.27 15.38
C VAL A 18 -5.14 -5.25 15.72
N ALA A 19 -4.67 -6.04 14.75
CA ALA A 19 -3.53 -6.92 14.93
C ALA A 19 -2.26 -6.15 15.34
N ALA A 20 -1.95 -5.05 14.66
CA ALA A 20 -0.80 -4.21 15.00
C ALA A 20 -0.91 -3.58 16.39
N MET A 21 -2.12 -3.16 16.80
CA MET A 21 -2.39 -2.62 18.14
C MET A 21 -2.18 -3.67 19.23
N LEU A 22 -2.71 -4.89 19.03
CA LEU A 22 -2.52 -6.00 19.95
C LEU A 22 -1.04 -6.38 20.07
N LEU A 23 -0.32 -6.40 18.95
CA LEU A 23 1.11 -6.68 18.92
C LEU A 23 1.91 -5.58 19.65
N GLY A 24 1.55 -4.31 19.45
CA GLY A 24 2.10 -3.19 20.20
C GLY A 24 1.86 -3.30 21.71
N SER A 25 0.63 -3.62 22.12
CA SER A 25 0.28 -3.77 23.55
C SER A 25 0.99 -4.94 24.22
N THR A 26 1.22 -6.04 23.51
CA THR A 26 1.86 -7.24 24.08
C THR A 26 3.37 -7.10 24.22
N ILE A 27 3.99 -6.25 23.41
CA ILE A 27 5.45 -6.05 23.39
C ILE A 27 5.86 -4.85 24.25
N PHE A 28 5.11 -3.75 24.18
CA PHE A 28 5.45 -2.48 24.81
C PHE A 28 4.48 -2.09 25.94
N GLY A 29 3.48 -2.91 26.25
CA GLY A 29 2.46 -2.61 27.25
C GLY A 29 1.45 -1.56 26.79
N LYS A 30 0.71 -0.98 27.73
CA LYS A 30 -0.15 0.18 27.47
C LYS A 30 0.70 1.43 27.24
N SER A 31 1.34 1.52 26.08
CA SER A 31 2.23 2.61 25.68
C SER A 31 1.84 3.18 24.31
N SER A 32 2.62 4.14 23.81
CA SER A 32 2.45 4.77 22.49
C SER A 32 2.34 3.76 21.33
N ALA A 33 2.94 2.56 21.49
CA ALA A 33 2.89 1.49 20.50
C ALA A 33 1.46 1.00 20.17
N PHE A 34 0.54 1.09 21.13
CA PHE A 34 -0.85 0.72 20.92
C PHE A 34 -1.58 1.70 20.00
N PHE A 35 -1.29 3.00 20.12
CA PHE A 35 -1.97 4.04 19.34
C PHE A 35 -1.30 4.32 17.98
N MET A 36 -0.04 3.91 17.80
CA MET A 36 0.73 4.17 16.58
C MET A 36 0.01 3.72 15.29
N PRO A 37 -0.59 2.51 15.18
CA PRO A 37 -1.29 2.10 13.97
C PRO A 37 -2.48 3.00 13.63
N LEU A 38 -3.23 3.45 14.64
CA LEU A 38 -4.38 4.34 14.47
C LEU A 38 -3.96 5.72 13.99
N LEU A 39 -2.83 6.23 14.48
CA LEU A 39 -2.33 7.54 14.09
C LEU A 39 -1.77 7.54 12.68
N ILE A 40 -1.02 6.50 12.30
CA ILE A 40 -0.55 6.31 10.91
C ILE A 40 -1.75 6.27 9.96
N GLY A 41 -2.77 5.46 10.24
CA GLY A 41 -4.00 5.44 9.44
C GLY A 41 -4.73 6.79 9.43
N GLY A 42 -4.87 7.43 10.59
CA GLY A 42 -5.58 8.69 10.75
C GLY A 42 -4.97 9.85 9.96
N VAL A 43 -3.65 10.05 10.05
CA VAL A 43 -2.99 11.11 9.28
C VAL A 43 -2.97 10.83 7.78
N ALA A 44 -2.91 9.56 7.38
CA ALA A 44 -2.97 9.17 5.98
C ALA A 44 -4.36 9.39 5.36
N ILE A 45 -5.44 9.26 6.14
CA ILE A 45 -6.80 9.65 5.70
C ILE A 45 -6.84 11.15 5.38
N ILE A 46 -6.29 12.00 6.26
CA ILE A 46 -6.21 13.44 6.02
C ILE A 46 -5.40 13.74 4.76
N ALA A 47 -4.24 13.08 4.62
CA ALA A 47 -3.40 13.22 3.43
C ALA A 47 -4.14 12.78 2.14
N SER A 48 -4.89 11.69 2.20
CA SER A 48 -5.69 11.18 1.09
C SER A 48 -6.80 12.15 0.69
N ILE A 49 -7.53 12.73 1.65
CA ILE A 49 -8.54 13.76 1.40
C ILE A 49 -7.89 14.95 0.67
N VAL A 50 -6.76 15.45 1.16
CA VAL A 50 -6.05 16.56 0.51
C VAL A 50 -5.61 16.20 -0.91
N GLY A 51 -5.08 15.00 -1.12
CA GLY A 51 -4.63 14.56 -2.45
C GLY A 51 -5.76 14.39 -3.47
N THR A 52 -7.01 14.13 -3.04
CA THR A 52 -8.15 14.11 -3.98
C THR A 52 -8.31 15.43 -4.74
N PHE A 53 -8.01 16.58 -4.12
CA PHE A 53 -8.08 17.88 -4.77
C PHE A 53 -7.05 18.07 -5.90
N PHE A 54 -6.04 17.19 -5.98
CA PHE A 54 -5.01 17.20 -7.02
C PHE A 54 -5.29 16.23 -8.17
N VAL A 55 -6.35 15.43 -8.07
CA VAL A 55 -6.88 14.61 -9.18
C VAL A 55 -7.61 15.52 -10.16
N LYS A 56 -6.87 16.15 -11.06
CA LYS A 56 -7.42 17.03 -12.09
C LYS A 56 -6.97 16.56 -13.46
N LEU A 57 -7.94 16.33 -14.34
CA LEU A 57 -7.69 16.10 -15.76
C LEU A 57 -7.17 17.38 -16.41
N SER A 58 -6.21 17.23 -17.33
CA SER A 58 -5.68 18.37 -18.08
C SER A 58 -6.75 18.87 -19.04
N ARG A 59 -7.16 20.14 -18.88
CA ARG A 59 -8.17 20.80 -19.74
C ARG A 59 -7.67 21.10 -21.16
N THR A 60 -6.38 20.90 -21.41
CA THR A 60 -5.70 21.30 -22.66
C THR A 60 -5.49 20.14 -23.63
N LYS A 61 -5.68 18.88 -23.20
CA LYS A 61 -5.50 17.72 -24.07
C LYS A 61 -6.80 17.36 -24.78
N ALA A 62 -6.68 16.93 -26.03
CA ALA A 62 -7.78 16.32 -26.77
C ALA A 62 -8.28 15.06 -26.04
N GLU A 63 -9.58 14.79 -26.12
CA GLU A 63 -10.26 13.74 -25.37
C GLU A 63 -9.64 12.35 -25.60
N LYS A 64 -9.17 12.09 -26.83
CA LYS A 64 -8.48 10.84 -27.22
C LYS A 64 -7.13 10.60 -26.52
N ASP A 65 -6.50 11.65 -25.99
CA ASP A 65 -5.17 11.62 -25.39
C ASP A 65 -5.23 11.75 -23.85
N LEU A 66 -6.43 11.70 -23.26
CA LEU A 66 -6.64 11.74 -21.81
C LEU A 66 -6.29 10.39 -21.18
N TYR A 67 -5.09 10.30 -20.60
CA TYR A 67 -4.74 9.19 -19.71
C TYR A 67 -5.30 9.45 -18.31
N ILE A 68 -6.53 8.99 -18.06
CA ILE A 68 -7.28 9.23 -16.83
C ILE A 68 -6.57 8.63 -15.60
N MET A 69 -6.02 7.42 -15.74
CA MET A 69 -5.23 6.75 -14.70
C MET A 69 -4.04 7.60 -14.23
N GLY A 70 -3.41 8.37 -15.12
CA GLY A 70 -2.31 9.28 -14.75
C GLY A 70 -2.73 10.40 -13.80
N SER A 71 -3.97 10.88 -13.91
CA SER A 71 -4.50 11.90 -12.98
C SER A 71 -4.79 11.31 -11.59
N LEU A 72 -5.27 10.06 -11.55
CA LEU A 72 -5.50 9.30 -10.32
C LEU A 72 -4.17 8.96 -9.62
N TYR A 73 -3.14 8.54 -10.37
CA TYR A 73 -1.80 8.32 -9.82
C TYR A 73 -1.12 9.59 -9.32
N LYS A 74 -1.39 10.74 -9.95
CA LYS A 74 -0.93 12.03 -9.42
C LYS A 74 -1.55 12.30 -8.05
N GLY A 75 -2.85 12.04 -7.87
CA GLY A 75 -3.51 12.12 -6.57
C GLY A 75 -2.85 11.18 -5.55
N LEU A 76 -2.63 9.92 -5.92
CA LEU A 76 -1.95 8.94 -5.07
C LEU A 76 -0.55 9.38 -4.66
N ALA A 77 0.24 9.93 -5.59
CA ALA A 77 1.59 10.43 -5.32
C ALA A 77 1.57 11.63 -4.35
N VAL A 78 0.65 12.59 -4.55
CA VAL A 78 0.51 13.74 -3.65
C VAL A 78 0.08 13.29 -2.26
N SER A 79 -0.92 12.41 -2.16
CA SER A 79 -1.37 11.83 -0.90
C SER A 79 -0.22 11.09 -0.19
N GLY A 80 0.58 10.31 -0.91
CA GLY A 80 1.70 9.55 -0.35
C GLY A 80 2.85 10.45 0.15
N ILE A 81 3.21 11.48 -0.61
CA ILE A 81 4.23 12.46 -0.18
C ILE A 81 3.75 13.19 1.08
N LEU A 82 2.49 13.62 1.12
CA LEU A 82 1.93 14.32 2.27
C LEU A 82 1.80 13.38 3.49
N ALA A 83 1.42 12.12 3.28
CA ALA A 83 1.40 11.10 4.33
C ALA A 83 2.81 10.87 4.91
N ALA A 84 3.85 10.81 4.07
CA ALA A 84 5.23 10.69 4.55
C ALA A 84 5.65 11.86 5.46
N VAL A 85 5.26 13.10 5.12
CA VAL A 85 5.51 14.27 5.98
C VAL A 85 4.81 14.11 7.33
N PHE A 86 3.54 13.69 7.34
CA PHE A 86 2.83 13.44 8.60
C PHE A 86 3.40 12.27 9.39
N PHE A 87 3.88 11.21 8.74
CA PHE A 87 4.53 10.08 9.41
C PHE A 87 5.81 10.50 10.12
N TYR A 88 6.58 11.43 9.56
CA TYR A 88 7.73 12.00 10.24
C TYR A 88 7.33 12.72 11.54
N ILE A 89 6.24 13.49 11.50
CA ILE A 89 5.70 14.18 12.68
C ILE A 89 5.20 13.18 13.72
N VAL A 90 4.44 12.15 13.31
CA VAL A 90 3.94 11.11 14.22
C VAL A 90 5.11 10.35 14.87
N ALA A 91 6.11 9.98 14.08
CA ALA A 91 7.28 9.24 14.57
C ALA A 91 8.09 10.03 15.61
N THR A 92 8.19 11.36 15.45
CA THR A 92 8.95 12.23 16.37
C THR A 92 8.16 12.62 17.61
N LEU A 93 6.85 12.84 17.50
CA LEU A 93 5.98 13.21 18.64
C LEU A 93 5.63 12.03 19.55
N LEU A 94 5.63 10.80 19.01
CA LEU A 94 5.30 9.57 19.75
C LEU A 94 6.43 8.55 19.67
N PRO A 95 7.56 8.80 20.35
CA PRO A 95 8.61 7.80 20.46
C PRO A 95 8.07 6.54 21.16
N LEU A 96 8.55 5.38 20.71
CA LEU A 96 8.25 4.11 21.35
C LEU A 96 9.06 3.98 22.63
N SER A 97 8.40 3.55 23.71
CA SER A 97 9.07 3.22 24.97
C SER A 97 9.91 1.95 24.83
N ALA A 98 10.79 1.69 25.80
CA ALA A 98 11.52 0.44 25.86
C ALA A 98 10.54 -0.77 25.94
N PRO A 99 10.81 -1.86 25.22
CA PRO A 99 9.94 -3.04 25.22
C PRO A 99 9.95 -3.75 26.59
N LEU A 100 8.81 -4.34 26.96
CA LEU A 100 8.61 -4.99 28.27
C LEU A 100 9.41 -6.29 28.43
N LYS A 101 9.65 -7.04 27.35
CA LYS A 101 10.14 -8.43 27.38
C LYS A 101 11.66 -8.59 27.26
N GLY A 102 12.45 -7.69 27.84
CA GLY A 102 13.92 -7.82 27.84
C GLY A 102 14.54 -7.79 26.43
N ALA A 103 13.81 -7.29 25.43
CA ALA A 103 14.35 -7.03 24.10
C ALA A 103 15.32 -5.84 24.23
N PRO A 104 16.63 -6.02 23.95
CA PRO A 104 17.63 -4.96 24.13
C PRO A 104 17.44 -3.80 23.14
N PHE A 105 16.69 -4.01 22.05
CA PHE A 105 16.53 -3.03 21.00
C PHE A 105 15.36 -2.07 21.27
N VAL A 106 15.69 -0.79 21.46
CA VAL A 106 14.70 0.29 21.45
C VAL A 106 14.61 0.83 20.03
N ILE A 107 13.41 0.76 19.45
CA ILE A 107 13.19 1.27 18.09
C ILE A 107 13.35 2.80 18.11
N PRO A 108 14.33 3.37 17.40
CA PRO A 108 14.48 4.81 17.35
C PRO A 108 13.33 5.44 16.54
N PRO A 109 12.91 6.68 16.85
CA PRO A 109 11.88 7.40 16.11
C PRO A 109 12.08 7.39 14.59
N LEU A 110 13.32 7.54 14.14
CA LEU A 110 13.65 7.54 12.72
C LEU A 110 13.38 6.19 12.04
N ASN A 111 13.54 5.07 12.74
CA ASN A 111 13.20 3.76 12.18
C ASN A 111 11.69 3.58 12.03
N ILE A 112 10.88 4.16 12.92
CA ILE A 112 9.41 4.18 12.79
C ILE A 112 9.01 4.92 11.52
N PHE A 113 9.62 6.09 11.28
CA PHE A 113 9.42 6.84 10.05
C PHE A 113 9.79 6.00 8.82
N TRP A 114 10.96 5.36 8.80
CA TRP A 114 11.39 4.53 7.67
C TRP A 114 10.51 3.30 7.45
N MET A 115 10.00 2.67 8.51
CA MET A 115 9.01 1.58 8.41
C MET A 115 7.70 2.08 7.77
N ALA A 116 7.22 3.25 8.17
CA ALA A 116 6.04 3.84 7.56
C ALA A 116 6.27 4.22 6.09
N VAL A 117 7.41 4.86 5.76
CA VAL A 117 7.78 5.18 4.38
C VAL A 117 7.90 3.91 3.53
N LEU A 118 8.47 2.84 4.08
CA LEU A 118 8.57 1.55 3.40
C LEU A 118 7.19 1.01 3.01
N GLY A 119 6.18 1.16 3.86
CA GLY A 119 4.80 0.80 3.54
C GLY A 119 4.24 1.61 2.36
N LEU A 120 4.50 2.92 2.30
CA LEU A 120 4.09 3.76 1.16
C LEU A 120 4.80 3.36 -0.14
N VAL A 121 6.10 3.08 -0.06
CA VAL A 121 6.89 2.59 -1.20
C VAL A 121 6.36 1.25 -1.68
N LEU A 122 6.02 0.34 -0.75
CA LEU A 122 5.42 -0.94 -1.06
C LEU A 122 4.09 -0.75 -1.82
N THR A 123 3.21 0.13 -1.37
CA THR A 123 1.96 0.46 -2.09
C THR A 123 2.23 1.02 -3.49
N GLY A 124 3.21 1.92 -3.64
CA GLY A 124 3.56 2.48 -4.94
C GLY A 124 4.11 1.40 -5.90
N LEU A 125 5.00 0.54 -5.41
CA LEU A 125 5.57 -0.54 -6.20
C LEU A 125 4.53 -1.58 -6.62
N THR A 126 3.63 -1.98 -5.72
CA THR A 126 2.55 -2.92 -6.08
C THR A 126 1.62 -2.33 -7.12
N VAL A 127 1.28 -1.04 -7.03
CA VAL A 127 0.48 -0.35 -8.06
C VAL A 127 1.20 -0.33 -9.42
N ILE A 128 2.49 0.02 -9.44
CA ILE A 128 3.28 0.09 -10.69
C ILE A 128 3.41 -1.29 -11.33
N ILE A 129 3.68 -2.33 -10.53
CA ILE A 129 3.83 -3.70 -11.03
C ILE A 129 2.50 -4.19 -11.59
N THR A 130 1.39 -3.99 -10.87
CA THR A 130 0.06 -4.39 -11.35
C THR A 130 -0.26 -3.68 -12.66
N GLU A 131 -0.07 -2.36 -12.74
CA GLU A 131 -0.33 -1.56 -13.94
C GLU A 131 0.51 -2.03 -15.14
N TRP A 132 1.74 -2.51 -14.94
CA TRP A 132 2.54 -3.09 -16.03
C TRP A 132 1.91 -4.37 -16.61
N PHE A 133 1.33 -5.22 -15.76
CA PHE A 133 0.73 -6.49 -16.19
C PHE A 133 -0.73 -6.36 -16.63
N THR A 134 -1.44 -5.31 -16.23
CA THR A 134 -2.86 -5.11 -16.56
C THR A 134 -3.14 -3.93 -17.48
N GLY A 135 -2.21 -2.98 -17.61
CA GLY A 135 -2.32 -1.81 -18.48
C GLY A 135 -1.93 -2.07 -19.93
N MET A 136 -1.87 -1.02 -20.74
CA MET A 136 -1.57 -1.09 -22.20
C MET A 136 -0.09 -1.33 -22.53
N TYR A 137 0.54 -2.26 -21.82
CA TYR A 137 1.96 -2.60 -21.90
C TYR A 137 2.19 -3.95 -22.59
N GLY A 138 3.45 -4.38 -22.59
CA GLY A 138 3.89 -5.61 -23.25
C GLY A 138 3.08 -6.86 -22.90
N PRO A 139 2.80 -7.15 -21.61
CA PRO A 139 2.07 -8.36 -21.21
C PRO A 139 0.66 -8.44 -21.82
N VAL A 140 -0.12 -7.36 -21.74
CA VAL A 140 -1.49 -7.33 -22.28
C VAL A 140 -1.48 -7.35 -23.81
N LYS A 141 -0.53 -6.63 -24.45
CA LYS A 141 -0.38 -6.66 -25.93
C LYS A 141 -0.05 -8.06 -26.44
N TYR A 142 0.73 -8.84 -25.69
CA TYR A 142 1.03 -10.23 -26.02
C TYR A 142 -0.23 -11.12 -25.98
N VAL A 143 -1.04 -10.99 -24.93
CA VAL A 143 -2.32 -11.73 -24.81
C VAL A 143 -3.29 -11.33 -25.93
N ALA A 144 -3.37 -10.03 -26.24
CA ALA A 144 -4.19 -9.54 -27.35
C ALA A 144 -3.75 -10.11 -28.71
N GLN A 145 -2.45 -10.22 -28.97
CA GLN A 145 -1.94 -10.86 -30.19
C GLN A 145 -2.25 -12.36 -30.23
N ALA A 146 -2.19 -13.05 -29.10
CA ALA A 146 -2.58 -14.46 -29.01
C ALA A 146 -4.07 -14.69 -29.35
N SER A 147 -4.91 -13.67 -29.23
CA SER A 147 -6.32 -13.77 -29.64
C SER A 147 -6.51 -13.94 -31.15
N VAL A 148 -5.53 -13.55 -31.98
CA VAL A 148 -5.59 -13.73 -33.45
C VAL A 148 -5.48 -15.21 -33.85
N THR A 149 -4.88 -16.05 -33.00
CA THR A 149 -4.68 -17.48 -33.27
C THR A 149 -5.79 -18.37 -32.68
N GLY A 150 -6.72 -17.79 -31.92
CA GLY A 150 -7.91 -18.46 -31.40
C GLY A 150 -8.14 -18.27 -29.90
N HIS A 151 -9.26 -18.79 -29.41
CA HIS A 151 -9.64 -18.65 -27.99
C HIS A 151 -8.74 -19.46 -27.05
N GLY A 152 -8.30 -20.66 -27.47
CA GLY A 152 -7.45 -21.53 -26.66
C GLY A 152 -6.07 -20.91 -26.39
N THR A 153 -5.45 -20.34 -27.42
CA THR A 153 -4.16 -19.63 -27.29
C THR A 153 -4.28 -18.38 -26.43
N ASN A 154 -5.40 -17.66 -26.51
CA ASN A 154 -5.68 -16.53 -25.62
C ASN A 154 -5.73 -16.94 -24.14
N ILE A 155 -6.46 -18.01 -23.80
CA ILE A 155 -6.54 -18.50 -22.41
C ILE A 155 -5.17 -18.97 -21.91
N ILE A 156 -4.43 -19.73 -22.74
CA ILE A 156 -3.09 -20.21 -22.38
C ILE A 156 -2.13 -19.04 -22.15
N ALA A 157 -2.14 -18.04 -23.05
CA ALA A 157 -1.30 -16.85 -22.90
C ALA A 157 -1.67 -16.04 -21.65
N GLY A 158 -2.97 -15.86 -21.37
CA GLY A 158 -3.45 -15.17 -20.19
C GLY A 158 -3.02 -15.86 -18.89
N LEU A 159 -3.14 -17.18 -18.81
CA LEU A 159 -2.68 -17.97 -17.66
C LEU A 159 -1.15 -17.93 -17.49
N ALA A 160 -0.40 -17.97 -18.59
CA ALA A 160 1.06 -17.86 -18.53
C ALA A 160 1.48 -16.48 -17.97
N ILE A 161 0.87 -15.39 -18.45
CA ILE A 161 1.14 -14.04 -17.95
C ILE A 161 0.71 -13.89 -16.49
N SER A 162 -0.43 -14.45 -16.07
CA SER A 162 -0.86 -14.36 -14.66
C SER A 162 0.12 -15.06 -13.72
N MET A 163 0.64 -16.24 -14.09
CA MET A 163 1.67 -16.92 -13.30
C MET A 163 2.95 -16.07 -13.16
N ILE A 164 3.41 -15.44 -14.25
CA ILE A 164 4.60 -14.58 -14.24
C ILE A 164 4.37 -13.31 -13.40
N SER A 165 3.16 -12.74 -13.45
CA SER A 165 2.83 -11.48 -12.79
C SER A 165 3.01 -11.53 -11.27
N THR A 166 2.94 -12.72 -10.65
CA THR A 166 3.09 -12.90 -9.19
C THR A 166 4.52 -12.81 -8.69
N VAL A 167 5.52 -12.99 -9.56
CA VAL A 167 6.94 -13.08 -9.15
C VAL A 167 7.42 -11.75 -8.56
N LEU A 168 7.18 -10.64 -9.25
CA LEU A 168 7.64 -9.31 -8.81
C LEU A 168 6.96 -8.84 -7.52
N PRO A 169 5.62 -8.93 -7.35
CA PRO A 169 4.96 -8.58 -6.10
C PRO A 169 5.48 -9.39 -4.91
N VAL A 170 5.70 -10.71 -5.08
CA VAL A 170 6.21 -11.58 -4.01
C VAL A 170 7.63 -11.15 -3.59
N ILE A 171 8.50 -10.85 -4.56
CA ILE A 171 9.87 -10.36 -4.27
C ILE A 171 9.82 -9.04 -3.50
N VAL A 172 9.00 -8.09 -3.95
CA VAL A 172 8.88 -6.78 -3.30
C VAL A 172 8.33 -6.91 -1.87
N LEU A 173 7.35 -7.79 -1.66
CA LEU A 173 6.82 -8.10 -0.32
C LEU A 173 7.88 -8.74 0.57
N ALA A 174 8.61 -9.74 0.08
CA ALA A 174 9.66 -10.42 0.85
C ALA A 174 10.76 -9.45 1.28
N ILE A 175 11.22 -8.59 0.37
CA ILE A 175 12.22 -7.55 0.67
C ILE A 175 11.66 -6.56 1.70
N SER A 176 10.41 -6.11 1.55
CA SER A 176 9.77 -5.17 2.48
C SER A 176 9.62 -5.77 3.88
N ILE A 177 9.27 -7.05 3.98
CA ILE A 177 9.22 -7.79 5.24
C ILE A 177 10.60 -7.83 5.89
N MET A 178 11.65 -8.16 5.13
CA MET A 178 13.02 -8.20 5.65
C MET A 178 13.50 -6.84 6.15
N ILE A 179 13.25 -5.77 5.39
CA ILE A 179 13.65 -4.41 5.79
C ILE A 179 12.84 -3.96 7.01
N GLY A 180 11.51 -4.14 7.01
CA GLY A 180 10.65 -3.77 8.15
C GLY A 180 11.02 -4.54 9.42
N TYR A 181 11.31 -5.83 9.31
CA TYR A 181 11.80 -6.66 10.42
C TYR A 181 13.15 -6.17 10.96
N GLY A 182 14.08 -5.81 10.06
CA GLY A 182 15.38 -5.27 10.41
C GLY A 182 15.29 -3.91 11.11
N LEU A 183 14.49 -2.99 10.58
CA LEU A 183 14.27 -1.65 11.17
C LEU A 183 13.64 -1.73 12.56
N GLY A 184 12.82 -2.76 12.82
CA GLY A 184 12.27 -3.07 14.13
C GLY A 184 13.25 -3.74 15.10
N GLY A 185 14.49 -4.03 14.69
CA GLY A 185 15.50 -4.68 15.54
C GLY A 185 15.46 -6.21 15.55
N GLY A 186 14.72 -6.82 14.61
CA GLY A 186 14.58 -8.27 14.51
C GLY A 186 15.90 -9.01 14.28
N PHE A 187 16.82 -8.41 13.52
CA PHE A 187 18.19 -8.94 13.34
C PHE A 187 19.16 -8.55 14.46
N SER A 188 18.76 -7.66 15.36
CA SER A 188 19.55 -7.19 16.51
C SER A 188 19.21 -7.95 17.80
N GLY A 189 18.67 -9.17 17.68
CA GLY A 189 18.31 -10.02 18.83
C GLY A 189 16.97 -9.69 19.47
N SER A 190 16.10 -8.90 18.81
CA SER A 190 14.75 -8.57 19.31
C SER A 190 13.66 -8.97 18.30
N PRO A 191 13.32 -10.27 18.18
CA PRO A 191 12.35 -10.75 17.18
C PRO A 191 10.96 -10.13 17.34
N SER A 192 10.52 -9.90 18.59
CA SER A 192 9.22 -9.31 18.88
C SER A 192 9.08 -7.89 18.32
N THR A 193 10.06 -7.02 18.57
CA THR A 193 10.07 -5.65 18.05
C THR A 193 10.23 -5.63 16.52
N GLY A 194 10.93 -6.62 15.95
CA GLY A 194 10.98 -6.87 14.51
C GLY A 194 9.59 -7.18 13.91
N LEU A 195 8.81 -8.07 14.55
CA LEU A 195 7.44 -8.36 14.13
C LEU A 195 6.53 -7.13 14.21
N TYR A 196 6.72 -6.28 15.22
CA TYR A 196 6.02 -5.00 15.30
C TYR A 196 6.40 -4.07 14.15
N GLY A 197 7.67 -4.07 13.74
CA GLY A 197 8.11 -3.28 12.59
C GLY A 197 7.49 -3.71 11.26
N ILE A 198 7.30 -5.02 11.06
CA ILE A 198 6.51 -5.54 9.94
C ILE A 198 5.06 -5.02 10.03
N ALA A 199 4.44 -5.11 11.21
CA ALA A 199 3.06 -4.67 11.41
C ALA A 199 2.87 -3.17 11.08
N VAL A 200 3.78 -2.31 11.54
CA VAL A 200 3.77 -0.87 11.21
C VAL A 200 3.92 -0.63 9.70
N THR A 201 4.81 -1.39 9.03
CA THR A 201 5.00 -1.30 7.58
C THR A 201 3.72 -1.67 6.82
N VAL A 202 3.04 -2.75 7.21
CA VAL A 202 1.78 -3.20 6.58
C VAL A 202 0.63 -2.23 6.86
N VAL A 203 0.52 -1.70 8.08
CA VAL A 203 -0.47 -0.65 8.40
C VAL A 203 -0.26 0.57 7.51
N SER A 204 1.00 0.98 7.30
CA SER A 204 1.32 2.09 6.41
C SER A 204 0.99 1.79 4.95
N MET A 205 1.23 0.56 4.47
CA MET A 205 0.81 0.14 3.12
C MET A 205 -0.70 0.34 2.91
N LEU A 206 -1.51 -0.05 3.90
CA LEU A 206 -2.97 0.11 3.88
C LEU A 206 -3.46 1.51 4.30
N SER A 207 -2.58 2.40 4.72
CA SER A 207 -2.96 3.75 5.16
C SER A 207 -3.51 4.61 4.01
N MET A 208 -3.17 4.24 2.77
CA MET A 208 -3.61 4.90 1.53
C MET A 208 -4.91 4.32 0.96
N THR A 209 -5.58 3.40 1.68
CA THR A 209 -6.78 2.70 1.21
C THR A 209 -7.88 3.65 0.75
N GLY A 210 -8.06 4.82 1.37
CA GLY A 210 -9.05 5.80 0.92
C GLY A 210 -8.86 6.25 -0.54
N MET A 211 -7.62 6.49 -0.96
CA MET A 211 -7.31 6.82 -2.35
C MET A 211 -7.42 5.60 -3.25
N VAL A 212 -6.94 4.43 -2.80
CA VAL A 212 -6.98 3.18 -3.59
C VAL A 212 -8.43 2.75 -3.88
N VAL A 213 -9.32 2.80 -2.88
CA VAL A 213 -10.76 2.52 -3.04
C VAL A 213 -11.40 3.48 -4.04
N ALA A 214 -11.00 4.75 -4.04
CA ALA A 214 -11.52 5.73 -5.00
C ALA A 214 -11.08 5.43 -6.44
N ILE A 215 -9.83 5.00 -6.64
CA ILE A 215 -9.30 4.57 -7.95
C ILE A 215 -10.01 3.32 -8.44
N ASP A 216 -10.24 2.36 -7.55
CA ASP A 216 -10.84 1.08 -7.91
C ASP A 216 -12.36 1.21 -8.18
N SER A 217 -13.06 2.03 -7.39
CA SER A 217 -14.49 2.33 -7.61
C SER A 217 -14.76 3.10 -8.92
N TYR A 218 -13.75 3.80 -9.46
CA TYR A 218 -13.89 4.50 -10.74
C TYR A 218 -14.19 3.52 -11.88
N GLY A 219 -13.57 2.33 -11.90
CA GLY A 219 -13.73 1.33 -12.97
C GLY A 219 -15.20 0.93 -13.20
N PRO A 220 -15.87 0.32 -12.20
CA PRO A 220 -17.27 -0.11 -12.35
C PRO A 220 -18.25 1.03 -12.62
N ILE A 221 -17.98 2.25 -12.12
CA ILE A 221 -18.80 3.43 -12.43
C ILE A 221 -18.69 3.76 -13.91
N THR A 222 -17.48 3.74 -14.49
CA THR A 222 -17.30 4.00 -15.92
C THR A 222 -17.83 2.89 -16.82
N ASP A 223 -17.72 1.63 -16.40
CA ASP A 223 -18.26 0.48 -17.14
C ASP A 223 -19.79 0.58 -17.25
N ASN A 224 -20.47 0.83 -16.13
CA ASN A 224 -21.93 1.05 -16.10
C ASN A 224 -22.38 2.29 -16.87
N ALA A 225 -21.54 3.32 -16.99
CA ALA A 225 -21.87 4.51 -17.77
C ALA A 225 -21.70 4.30 -19.28
N GLY A 226 -20.89 3.32 -19.69
CA GLY A 226 -20.64 2.99 -21.10
C GLY A 226 -21.62 1.99 -21.70
N GLY A 227 -22.29 1.17 -20.87
CA GLY A 227 -23.36 0.25 -21.26
C GLY A 227 -24.73 0.92 -21.37
#